data_AF-A0A327WPF1-F1
#
_entry.id   AF-A0A327WPF1-F1
#
_cell.length_a   1.000
_cell.length_b   1.000
_cell.length_c   1.000
_cell.angle_alpha   90.00
_cell.angle_beta   90.00
_cell.angle_gamma   90.00
#
_symmetry.space_group_name_H-M   'P 1'
#
loop_
_entity.id
_entity.type
_entity.pdbx_description
1 polymer ?
#
loop_
_entity_poly.entity_id
_entity_poly.type
_entity_poly.pdbx_seq_one_letter_code
_entity_poly.pdbx_strand_id
1 'polypeptide(L)'
;MKKTRLSLALAAIFSLSLGLAACSDPDDQRGDPMDPAQETSAAEREARQQEVRDERNPTAETDDDDLWDAARDPSNQPAPAMGEYRNKEYREDLMAGDISELGDASDPQTVRTHEQEHAELQQTLREYLQRTRADNENQCAMLPYGHKPCGGPETYMVYSQKDMSDSDIEQLEQRVARYNQLDAFIKTTRGVMSNCQVTPEPEIRFENGRCVASQGRL
;
A
#
# COMPACT_ATOMS: atom_id res chain seq x y z
N MET A 1 -46.05 33.22 -0.43
CA MET A 1 -46.89 32.70 -1.53
C MET A 1 -46.14 32.87 -2.84
N LYS A 2 -45.74 31.77 -3.50
CA LYS A 2 -45.62 31.59 -4.96
C LYS A 2 -45.05 30.18 -5.19
N LYS A 3 -45.95 29.24 -5.45
CA LYS A 3 -45.68 27.88 -5.91
C LYS A 3 -45.59 27.95 -7.42
N THR A 4 -44.50 27.50 -8.01
CA THR A 4 -44.43 27.23 -9.45
C THR A 4 -44.33 25.72 -9.63
N ARG A 5 -45.37 25.15 -10.22
CA ARG A 5 -45.48 23.74 -10.58
C ARG A 5 -44.97 23.54 -12.02
N LEU A 6 -44.63 22.28 -12.30
CA LEU A 6 -44.91 21.56 -13.55
C LEU A 6 -43.95 21.75 -14.73
N SER A 7 -43.20 20.70 -15.05
CA SER A 7 -43.57 19.88 -16.21
C SER A 7 -42.89 18.50 -16.16
N LEU A 8 -43.76 17.50 -16.25
CA LEU A 8 -43.51 16.10 -16.50
C LEU A 8 -43.10 15.96 -17.98
N ALA A 9 -42.02 15.25 -18.27
CA ALA A 9 -41.81 14.65 -19.60
C ALA A 9 -41.45 13.18 -19.39
N LEU A 10 -42.44 12.32 -19.60
CA LEU A 10 -42.23 10.91 -19.91
C LEU A 10 -41.51 10.83 -21.25
N ALA A 11 -40.42 10.07 -21.32
CA ALA A 11 -40.00 9.42 -22.54
C ALA A 11 -39.62 7.99 -22.21
N ALA A 12 -40.30 7.08 -22.89
CA ALA A 12 -40.32 5.65 -22.68
C ALA A 12 -39.23 4.97 -23.52
N ILE A 13 -38.77 3.82 -23.01
CA ILE A 13 -38.34 2.62 -23.75
C ILE A 13 -37.12 2.78 -24.68
N PHE A 14 -36.01 2.18 -24.29
CA PHE A 14 -35.21 1.39 -25.23
C PHE A 14 -34.71 0.11 -24.54
N SER A 15 -35.43 -0.97 -24.78
CA SER A 15 -35.00 -2.33 -24.52
C SER A 15 -33.99 -2.71 -25.59
N LEU A 16 -32.73 -2.93 -25.23
CA LEU A 16 -31.84 -3.79 -26.02
C LEU A 16 -31.31 -4.91 -25.12
N SER A 17 -31.91 -6.06 -25.38
CA SER A 17 -31.52 -7.39 -24.95
C SER A 17 -30.29 -7.87 -25.76
N LEU A 18 -29.52 -8.73 -25.11
CA LEU A 18 -28.62 -9.75 -25.65
C LEU A 18 -27.22 -9.33 -26.14
N GLY A 19 -26.23 -9.85 -25.41
CA GLY A 19 -24.84 -9.97 -25.83
C GLY A 19 -24.02 -10.79 -24.83
N LEU A 20 -24.51 -11.96 -24.40
CA LEU A 20 -23.70 -12.96 -23.70
C LEU A 20 -22.75 -13.59 -24.72
N ALA A 21 -21.51 -13.12 -24.78
CA ALA A 21 -20.42 -13.86 -25.38
C ALA A 21 -19.89 -14.85 -24.34
N ALA A 22 -20.38 -16.10 -24.42
CA ALA A 22 -19.75 -17.23 -23.77
C ALA A 22 -18.48 -17.57 -24.58
N CYS A 23 -17.29 -17.30 -24.02
CA CYS A 23 -16.06 -17.90 -24.52
C CYS A 23 -16.05 -19.36 -24.08
N SER A 24 -16.36 -20.25 -25.01
CA SER A 24 -16.11 -21.68 -24.89
C SER A 24 -14.72 -21.95 -25.47
N ASP A 25 -13.74 -22.27 -24.65
CA ASP A 25 -12.46 -22.83 -25.09
C ASP A 25 -12.62 -24.36 -25.23
N PRO A 26 -12.50 -24.92 -26.44
CA PRO A 26 -12.33 -26.35 -26.64
C PRO A 26 -10.82 -26.69 -26.72
N ASP A 27 -10.48 -27.90 -26.31
CA ASP A 27 -9.22 -28.60 -26.62
C ASP A 27 -7.94 -28.15 -25.89
N ASP A 28 -7.79 -28.62 -24.64
CA ASP A 28 -6.47 -29.02 -24.14
C ASP A 28 -6.51 -30.46 -23.59
N GLN A 29 -6.53 -31.42 -24.50
CA GLN A 29 -6.12 -32.80 -24.21
C GLN A 29 -5.07 -33.22 -25.23
N ARG A 30 -3.81 -32.87 -24.94
CA ARG A 30 -2.66 -33.65 -25.40
C ARG A 30 -1.82 -34.02 -24.19
N GLY A 31 -2.26 -35.06 -23.50
CA GLY A 31 -1.34 -35.88 -22.73
C GLY A 31 -0.46 -36.61 -23.74
N ASP A 32 0.83 -36.27 -23.76
CA ASP A 32 1.82 -37.04 -24.49
C ASP A 32 1.83 -38.49 -23.96
N PRO A 33 1.87 -39.51 -24.84
CA PRO A 33 2.00 -40.88 -24.40
C PRO A 33 3.35 -41.06 -23.71
N MET A 34 3.31 -41.43 -22.43
CA MET A 34 4.47 -41.92 -21.70
C MET A 34 5.00 -43.17 -22.40
N ASP A 35 6.20 -43.05 -22.97
CA ASP A 35 6.98 -44.15 -23.53
C ASP A 35 7.43 -45.09 -22.40
N PRO A 36 6.92 -46.34 -22.32
CA PRO A 36 7.27 -47.26 -21.25
C PRO A 36 8.48 -48.08 -21.68
N ALA A 37 9.64 -47.44 -21.83
CA ALA A 37 10.84 -48.18 -22.24
C ALA A 37 12.17 -47.52 -21.88
N GLN A 38 12.38 -47.04 -20.65
CA GLN A 38 13.75 -46.88 -20.11
C GLN A 38 13.83 -47.24 -18.62
N GLU A 39 13.76 -48.55 -18.34
CA GLU A 39 14.32 -49.09 -17.10
C GLU A 39 15.85 -49.05 -17.21
N THR A 40 16.45 -47.92 -16.84
CA THR A 40 17.90 -47.87 -16.58
C THR A 40 18.21 -48.73 -15.37
N SER A 41 19.26 -49.54 -15.50
CA SER A 41 19.64 -50.53 -14.50
C SER A 41 20.01 -49.86 -13.16
N ALA A 42 19.87 -50.58 -12.05
CA ALA A 42 20.26 -50.07 -10.72
C ALA A 42 21.70 -49.55 -10.69
N ALA A 43 22.60 -50.14 -11.50
CA ALA A 43 23.99 -49.73 -11.64
C ALA A 43 24.17 -48.34 -12.30
N GLU A 44 23.32 -47.98 -13.27
CA GLU A 44 23.37 -46.65 -13.90
C GLU A 44 22.80 -45.55 -12.99
N ARG A 45 21.85 -45.91 -12.11
CA ARG A 45 21.32 -45.00 -11.09
C ARG A 45 22.34 -44.70 -10.00
N GLU A 46 23.15 -45.68 -9.61
CA GLU A 46 24.24 -45.49 -8.65
C GLU A 46 25.38 -44.64 -9.23
N ALA A 47 25.73 -44.83 -10.52
CA ALA A 47 26.77 -44.03 -11.17
C ALA A 47 26.41 -42.53 -11.26
N ARG A 48 25.16 -42.19 -11.61
CA ARG A 48 24.69 -40.78 -11.59
C ARG A 48 24.61 -40.18 -10.19
N GLN A 49 24.27 -40.97 -9.18
CA GLN A 49 24.25 -40.47 -7.79
C GLN A 49 25.66 -40.19 -7.26
N GLN A 50 26.66 -40.92 -7.75
CA GLN A 50 28.06 -40.69 -7.40
C GLN A 50 28.60 -39.38 -8.02
N GLU A 51 28.30 -39.11 -9.31
CA GLU A 51 28.72 -37.85 -9.97
C GLU A 51 28.11 -36.60 -9.31
N VAL A 52 26.83 -36.64 -8.91
CA VAL A 52 26.16 -35.52 -8.19
C VAL A 52 26.73 -35.31 -6.77
N ARG A 53 27.40 -36.33 -6.21
CA ARG A 53 28.02 -36.23 -4.89
C ARG A 53 29.40 -35.57 -4.94
N ASP A 54 30.16 -35.80 -6.02
CA ASP A 54 31.50 -35.24 -6.18
C ASP A 54 31.50 -33.76 -6.59
N GLU A 55 30.43 -33.24 -7.21
CA GLU A 55 30.25 -31.79 -7.44
C GLU A 55 29.96 -30.99 -6.15
N ARG A 56 29.76 -31.67 -5.01
CA ARG A 56 29.42 -31.04 -3.73
C ARG A 56 30.58 -30.98 -2.74
N ASN A 57 31.82 -31.02 -3.24
CA ASN A 57 33.04 -30.87 -2.43
C ASN A 57 33.66 -29.47 -2.61
N PRO A 58 33.25 -28.45 -1.83
CA PRO A 58 33.95 -27.18 -1.78
C PRO A 58 35.10 -27.33 -0.78
N THR A 59 36.26 -27.74 -1.27
CA THR A 59 37.51 -27.29 -0.64
C THR A 59 37.88 -25.96 -1.27
N ALA A 60 37.90 -24.94 -0.41
CA ALA A 60 38.53 -23.63 -0.60
C ALA A 60 37.64 -22.50 -1.15
N GLU A 61 37.61 -21.44 -0.35
CA GLU A 61 37.60 -20.01 -0.71
C GLU A 61 36.28 -19.21 -0.56
N THR A 62 36.34 -18.37 0.49
CA THR A 62 35.70 -17.07 0.75
C THR A 62 34.18 -17.02 0.96
N ASP A 63 33.82 -16.79 2.21
CA ASP A 63 32.47 -16.48 2.69
C ASP A 63 31.98 -15.14 2.09
N ASP A 64 31.22 -15.21 0.99
CA ASP A 64 30.54 -14.06 0.38
C ASP A 64 29.24 -13.66 1.11
N ASP A 65 28.88 -14.36 2.19
CA ASP A 65 27.70 -14.06 3.01
C ASP A 65 27.92 -12.91 4.00
N ASP A 66 29.17 -12.53 4.31
CA ASP A 66 29.50 -11.39 5.17
C ASP A 66 29.43 -10.03 4.44
N LEU A 67 29.34 -10.03 3.11
CA LEU A 67 29.32 -8.78 2.33
C LEU A 67 27.96 -8.07 2.33
N TRP A 68 26.87 -8.79 2.60
CA TRP A 68 25.52 -8.22 2.63
C TRP A 68 25.13 -7.63 3.99
N ASP A 69 25.80 -8.02 5.07
CA ASP A 69 25.50 -7.54 6.42
C ASP A 69 26.24 -6.25 6.78
N ALA A 70 27.46 -6.04 6.27
CA ALA A 70 28.20 -4.79 6.49
C ALA A 70 27.54 -3.55 5.83
N ALA A 71 26.74 -3.74 4.78
CA ALA A 71 26.00 -2.66 4.12
C ALA A 71 24.67 -2.31 4.83
N ARG A 72 24.22 -3.13 5.78
CA ARG A 72 22.99 -2.91 6.56
C ARG A 72 23.24 -2.50 8.01
N ASP A 73 24.49 -2.31 8.43
CA ASP A 73 24.78 -1.77 9.76
C ASP A 73 24.30 -0.31 9.88
N PRO A 74 23.24 -0.02 10.66
CA PRO A 74 22.69 1.32 10.81
C PRO A 74 23.67 2.28 11.48
N SER A 75 24.71 1.76 12.15
CA SER A 75 25.69 2.56 12.88
C SER A 75 26.83 3.09 12.01
N ASN A 76 26.97 2.62 10.76
CA ASN A 76 28.04 3.00 9.85
C ASN A 76 27.56 3.77 8.61
N GLN A 77 26.28 4.16 8.58
CA GLN A 77 25.76 5.08 7.57
C GLN A 77 26.00 6.52 8.05
N PRO A 78 26.63 7.39 7.25
CA PRO A 78 26.69 8.81 7.58
C PRO A 78 25.25 9.32 7.66
N ALA A 79 24.87 9.90 8.81
CA ALA A 79 23.56 10.52 8.96
C ALA A 79 23.30 11.45 7.77
N PRO A 80 22.23 11.23 6.98
CA PRO A 80 21.94 12.10 5.85
C PRO A 80 21.78 13.53 6.37
N ALA A 81 22.33 14.49 5.64
CA ALA A 81 22.13 15.90 5.96
C ALA A 81 20.62 16.18 6.06
N MET A 82 20.22 16.86 7.14
CA MET A 82 18.83 17.13 7.61
C MET A 82 17.92 17.89 6.63
N GLY A 83 18.20 17.90 5.33
CA GLY A 83 17.41 18.58 4.30
C GLY A 83 17.39 17.93 2.92
N GLU A 84 18.03 16.76 2.70
CA GLU A 84 18.23 16.25 1.32
C GLU A 84 17.35 15.03 0.93
N TYR A 85 16.60 14.44 1.86
CA TYR A 85 15.75 13.26 1.58
C TYR A 85 14.27 13.40 1.99
N ARG A 86 13.75 14.62 2.19
CA ARG A 86 12.38 14.80 2.74
C ARG A 86 11.23 14.52 1.75
N ASN A 87 11.49 14.24 0.47
CA ASN A 87 10.44 14.12 -0.56
C ASN A 87 10.39 12.77 -1.31
N LYS A 88 11.06 11.71 -0.87
CA LYS A 88 11.00 10.43 -1.61
C LYS A 88 11.18 9.13 -0.83
N GLU A 89 11.26 9.18 0.49
CA GLU A 89 11.30 7.95 1.29
C GLU A 89 9.87 7.59 1.66
N TYR A 90 9.40 6.46 1.11
CA TYR A 90 8.11 5.89 1.44
C TYR A 90 8.01 5.75 2.95
N ARG A 91 7.10 6.52 3.57
CA ARG A 91 6.99 6.65 5.03
C ARG A 91 6.24 5.49 5.63
N GLU A 92 6.92 4.35 5.73
CA GLU A 92 6.39 3.12 6.35
C GLU A 92 6.05 3.32 7.82
N ASP A 93 6.80 4.19 8.50
CA ASP A 93 6.57 4.60 9.89
C ASP A 93 5.18 5.22 10.13
N LEU A 94 4.59 5.80 9.09
CA LEU A 94 3.28 6.44 9.16
C LEU A 94 2.12 5.56 8.72
N MET A 95 2.39 4.33 8.30
CA MET A 95 1.33 3.38 7.93
C MET A 95 0.66 2.80 9.18
N ALA A 96 -0.34 1.95 8.97
CA ALA A 96 -0.87 1.13 10.05
C ALA A 96 0.26 0.25 10.59
N GLY A 97 0.82 0.64 11.73
CA GLY A 97 1.74 -0.17 12.51
C GLY A 97 1.07 -1.41 13.09
N ASP A 98 1.69 -2.03 14.09
CA ASP A 98 1.11 -3.21 14.72
C ASP A 98 -0.20 -2.86 15.45
N ILE A 99 -1.32 -3.43 15.00
CA ILE A 99 -2.64 -3.27 15.61
C ILE A 99 -2.86 -4.20 16.81
N SER A 100 -1.94 -5.13 17.09
CA SER A 100 -2.03 -6.07 18.21
C SER A 100 -2.03 -5.36 19.58
N GLU A 101 -1.43 -4.17 19.64
CA GLU A 101 -1.38 -3.33 20.85
C GLU A 101 -2.68 -2.53 21.09
N LEU A 102 -3.62 -2.54 20.14
CA LEU A 102 -4.89 -1.78 20.24
C LEU A 102 -5.96 -2.48 21.09
N GLY A 103 -5.68 -3.67 21.64
CA GLY A 103 -6.57 -4.39 22.53
C GLY A 103 -7.50 -5.38 21.82
N ASP A 104 -8.51 -5.85 22.55
CA ASP A 104 -9.38 -6.95 22.11
C ASP A 104 -10.44 -6.46 21.10
N ALA A 105 -10.29 -6.86 19.83
CA ALA A 105 -11.24 -6.58 18.76
C ALA A 105 -12.64 -7.18 18.97
N SER A 106 -12.77 -8.18 19.85
CA SER A 106 -14.07 -8.78 20.19
C SER A 106 -14.83 -8.00 21.27
N ASP A 107 -14.18 -7.08 22.00
CA ASP A 107 -14.83 -6.23 23.00
C ASP A 107 -15.52 -5.01 22.36
N PRO A 108 -16.86 -4.89 22.45
CA PRO A 108 -17.59 -3.74 21.90
C PRO A 108 -17.20 -2.38 22.48
N GLN A 109 -16.70 -2.31 23.72
CA GLN A 109 -16.29 -1.04 24.33
C GLN A 109 -14.96 -0.54 23.75
N THR A 110 -13.99 -1.45 23.61
CA THR A 110 -12.71 -1.17 22.93
C THR A 110 -12.96 -0.66 21.51
N VAL A 111 -13.77 -1.36 20.72
CA VAL A 111 -14.11 -0.94 19.34
C VAL A 111 -14.75 0.44 19.30
N ARG A 112 -15.72 0.71 20.18
CA ARG A 112 -16.40 2.01 20.23
C ARG A 112 -15.44 3.16 20.57
N THR A 113 -14.50 2.92 21.48
CA THR A 113 -13.52 3.93 21.92
C THR A 113 -12.59 4.29 20.76
N HIS A 114 -12.08 3.27 20.05
CA HIS A 114 -11.24 3.46 18.87
C HIS A 114 -11.99 4.13 17.71
N GLU A 115 -13.27 3.81 17.50
CA GLU A 115 -14.11 4.50 16.50
C GLU A 115 -14.29 5.99 16.83
N GLN A 116 -14.44 6.33 18.11
CA GLN A 116 -14.55 7.72 18.57
C GLN A 116 -13.23 8.48 18.34
N GLU A 117 -12.11 7.92 18.80
CA GLU A 117 -10.78 8.52 18.60
C GLU A 117 -10.46 8.69 17.11
N HIS A 118 -10.74 7.66 16.30
CA HIS A 118 -10.56 7.72 14.85
C HIS A 118 -11.38 8.87 14.23
N ALA A 119 -12.62 9.07 14.66
CA ALA A 119 -13.47 10.16 14.16
C ALA A 119 -12.96 11.55 14.57
N GLU A 120 -12.41 11.69 15.78
CA GLU A 120 -11.79 12.94 16.28
C GLU A 120 -10.50 13.27 15.53
N LEU A 121 -9.65 12.27 15.28
CA LEU A 121 -8.46 12.42 14.44
C LEU A 121 -8.85 12.77 13.01
N GLN A 122 -9.89 12.13 12.46
CA GLN A 122 -10.38 12.47 11.12
C GLN A 122 -10.83 13.93 11.04
N GLN A 123 -11.49 14.46 12.08
CA GLN A 123 -11.87 15.88 12.15
C GLN A 123 -10.64 16.79 12.15
N THR A 124 -9.66 16.48 13.00
CA THR A 124 -8.41 17.24 13.11
C THR A 124 -7.62 17.24 11.80
N LEU A 125 -7.45 16.08 11.17
CA LEU A 125 -6.66 15.91 9.94
C LEU A 125 -7.31 16.58 8.72
N ARG A 126 -8.65 16.74 8.71
CA ARG A 126 -9.35 17.48 7.63
C ARG A 126 -8.99 18.95 7.57
N GLU A 127 -8.48 19.55 8.64
CA GLU A 127 -8.00 20.92 8.63
C GLU A 127 -6.70 21.03 7.83
N TYR A 128 -5.80 20.05 7.97
CA TYR A 128 -4.55 19.98 7.21
C TYR A 128 -4.78 19.71 5.72
N LEU A 129 -5.77 18.88 5.36
CA LEU A 129 -6.21 18.69 3.97
C LEU A 129 -6.61 20.00 3.26
N GLN A 130 -7.00 21.03 4.02
CA GLN A 130 -7.37 22.33 3.48
C GLN A 130 -6.19 23.31 3.44
N ARG A 131 -5.11 23.03 4.18
CA ARG A 131 -3.88 23.84 4.21
C ARG A 131 -3.01 23.53 3.00
N THR A 132 -3.44 23.97 1.82
CA THR A 132 -2.68 23.79 0.57
C THR A 132 -1.93 25.03 0.11
N ARG A 133 -2.13 26.20 0.74
CA ARG A 133 -1.46 27.44 0.32
C ARG A 133 0.05 27.38 0.61
N ALA A 134 0.86 27.65 -0.39
CA ALA A 134 2.32 27.68 -0.31
C ALA A 134 2.87 28.84 -1.13
N ASP A 135 4.10 29.24 -0.84
CA ASP A 135 4.85 30.25 -1.59
C ASP A 135 5.74 29.64 -2.67
N ASN A 136 6.14 28.37 -2.51
CA ASN A 136 6.94 27.61 -3.46
C ASN A 136 6.77 26.10 -3.25
N GLU A 137 7.30 25.30 -4.17
CA GLU A 137 7.18 23.83 -4.17
C GLU A 137 7.84 23.14 -2.98
N ASN A 138 8.91 23.71 -2.40
CA ASN A 138 9.62 23.09 -1.27
C ASN A 138 8.81 23.09 0.03
N GLN A 139 7.69 23.83 0.06
CA GLN A 139 6.76 23.83 1.18
C GLN A 139 5.65 22.78 1.01
N CYS A 140 5.58 22.08 -0.13
CA CYS A 140 4.56 21.09 -0.39
C CYS A 140 5.03 19.71 0.04
N ALA A 141 4.18 19.02 0.79
CA ALA A 141 4.46 17.68 1.31
C ALA A 141 3.22 16.80 1.22
N MET A 142 3.43 15.50 1.38
CA MET A 142 2.36 14.51 1.39
C MET A 142 2.57 13.47 2.47
N LEU A 143 1.48 12.91 2.96
CA LEU A 143 1.48 11.80 3.91
C LEU A 143 0.49 10.72 3.45
N PRO A 144 0.77 9.43 3.72
CA PRO A 144 -0.20 8.37 3.53
C PRO A 144 -1.39 8.55 4.46
N TYR A 145 -2.61 8.35 3.97
CA TYR A 145 -3.84 8.62 4.73
C TYR A 145 -4.86 7.49 4.57
N GLY A 146 -5.28 6.92 5.70
CA GLY A 146 -6.10 5.72 5.80
C GLY A 146 -5.32 4.43 5.54
N HIS A 147 -5.95 3.29 5.78
CA HIS A 147 -5.38 1.97 5.57
C HIS A 147 -6.32 1.07 4.76
N LYS A 148 -5.81 0.45 3.70
CA LYS A 148 -6.58 -0.54 2.92
C LYS A 148 -6.39 -1.93 3.51
N PRO A 149 -7.46 -2.76 3.60
CA PRO A 149 -7.36 -4.15 4.06
C PRO A 149 -6.33 -5.03 3.34
N CYS A 150 -6.04 -4.81 2.04
CA CYS A 150 -5.00 -5.56 1.33
C CYS A 150 -3.59 -4.92 1.47
N GLY A 151 -3.42 -3.96 2.38
CA GLY A 151 -2.20 -3.20 2.60
C GLY A 151 -2.14 -1.87 1.84
N GLY A 152 -1.26 -0.99 2.33
CA GLY A 152 -1.03 0.34 1.79
C GLY A 152 -2.08 1.38 2.21
N PRO A 153 -1.88 2.64 1.81
CA PRO A 153 -2.79 3.72 2.19
C PRO A 153 -4.07 3.71 1.35
N GLU A 154 -5.15 4.23 1.93
CA GLU A 154 -6.40 4.45 1.20
C GLU A 154 -6.22 5.57 0.16
N THR A 155 -5.50 6.61 0.53
CA THR A 155 -5.16 7.75 -0.32
C THR A 155 -3.94 8.48 0.24
N TYR A 156 -3.54 9.57 -0.40
CA TYR A 156 -2.48 10.45 0.08
C TYR A 156 -3.03 11.84 0.39
N MET A 157 -2.63 12.39 1.53
CA MET A 157 -2.94 13.74 1.97
C MET A 157 -1.82 14.68 1.53
N VAL A 158 -2.08 15.54 0.54
CA VAL A 158 -1.19 16.65 0.19
C VAL A 158 -1.49 17.86 1.06
N TYR A 159 -0.45 18.46 1.63
CA TYR A 159 -0.55 19.63 2.50
C TYR A 159 0.64 20.57 2.28
N SER A 160 0.51 21.79 2.80
CA SER A 160 1.56 22.79 2.83
C SER A 160 2.14 22.89 4.23
N GLN A 161 3.46 22.81 4.32
CA GLN A 161 4.25 23.08 5.51
C GLN A 161 4.44 24.59 5.75
N LYS A 162 3.83 25.45 4.92
CA LYS A 162 3.83 26.90 5.13
C LYS A 162 3.24 27.22 6.51
N ASP A 163 3.98 28.03 7.26
CA ASP A 163 3.65 28.46 8.62
C ASP A 163 3.50 27.28 9.60
N MET A 164 4.22 26.18 9.38
CA MET A 164 4.35 25.06 10.32
C MET A 164 5.78 25.01 10.88
N SER A 165 5.90 24.81 12.18
CA SER A 165 7.18 24.45 12.80
C SER A 165 7.45 22.96 12.66
N ASP A 166 8.70 22.53 12.89
CA ASP A 166 9.04 21.10 12.90
C ASP A 166 8.21 20.31 13.92
N SER A 167 7.87 20.91 15.07
CA SER A 167 7.01 20.28 16.07
C SER A 167 5.55 20.13 15.60
N ASP A 168 5.04 21.06 14.78
CA ASP A 168 3.70 20.92 14.18
C ASP A 168 3.67 19.79 13.15
N ILE A 169 4.77 19.64 12.40
CA ILE A 169 4.94 18.57 11.41
C ILE A 169 5.00 17.22 12.13
N GLU A 170 5.83 17.08 13.17
CA GLU A 170 5.92 15.84 13.96
C GLU A 170 4.58 15.45 14.58
N GLN A 171 3.84 16.41 15.17
CA GLN A 171 2.52 16.14 15.72
C GLN A 171 1.50 15.72 14.65
N LEU A 172 1.55 16.31 13.46
CA LEU A 172 0.70 15.90 12.34
C LEU A 172 0.98 14.45 11.96
N GLU A 173 2.26 14.09 11.83
CA GLU A 173 2.72 12.75 11.47
C GLU A 173 2.27 11.70 12.50
N GLN A 174 2.46 11.97 13.78
CA GLN A 174 1.98 11.10 14.86
C GLN A 174 0.45 10.89 14.81
N ARG A 175 -0.31 11.95 14.53
CA ARG A 175 -1.78 11.87 14.38
C ARG A 175 -2.19 11.05 13.16
N VAL A 176 -1.48 11.18 12.04
CA VAL A 176 -1.72 10.39 10.83
C VAL A 176 -1.40 8.91 11.07
N ALA A 177 -0.28 8.60 11.71
CA ALA A 177 0.08 7.23 12.06
C ALA A 177 -0.98 6.59 12.96
N ARG A 178 -1.40 7.30 14.01
CA ARG A 178 -2.48 6.85 14.91
C ARG A 178 -3.80 6.65 14.16
N TYR A 179 -4.17 7.59 13.28
CA TYR A 179 -5.36 7.48 12.45
C TYR A 179 -5.32 6.22 11.57
N ASN A 180 -4.19 5.95 10.91
CA ASN A 180 -4.01 4.80 10.04
C ASN A 180 -4.07 3.47 10.82
N GLN A 181 -3.48 3.41 12.01
CA GLN A 181 -3.58 2.25 12.91
C GLN A 181 -5.03 1.96 13.32
N LEU A 182 -5.79 2.98 13.73
CA LEU A 182 -7.19 2.83 14.12
C LEU A 182 -8.07 2.44 12.93
N ASP A 183 -7.84 3.03 11.76
CA ASP A 183 -8.57 2.68 10.53
C ASP A 183 -8.36 1.19 10.16
N ALA A 184 -7.12 0.70 10.27
CA ALA A 184 -6.79 -0.72 10.06
C ALA A 184 -7.51 -1.63 11.07
N PHE A 185 -7.46 -1.30 12.36
CA PHE A 185 -8.15 -2.05 13.41
C PHE A 185 -9.66 -2.11 13.16
N ILE A 186 -10.29 -0.96 12.92
CA ILE A 186 -11.75 -0.88 12.71
C ILE A 186 -12.15 -1.68 11.47
N LYS A 187 -11.44 -1.50 10.34
CA LYS A 187 -11.73 -2.24 9.10
C LYS A 187 -11.59 -3.75 9.28
N THR A 188 -10.54 -4.18 9.98
CA THR A 188 -10.31 -5.61 10.30
C THR A 188 -11.46 -6.15 11.16
N THR A 189 -11.80 -5.47 12.25
CA THR A 189 -12.89 -5.85 13.16
C THR A 189 -14.26 -5.89 12.47
N ARG A 190 -14.50 -4.99 11.51
CA ARG A 190 -15.76 -4.90 10.77
C ARG A 190 -15.80 -5.83 9.54
N GLY A 191 -14.72 -6.57 9.25
CA GLY A 191 -14.65 -7.47 8.09
C GLY A 191 -14.74 -6.72 6.76
N VAL A 192 -14.21 -5.50 6.69
CA VAL A 192 -14.20 -4.70 5.46
C VAL A 192 -13.21 -5.31 4.48
N MET A 193 -13.68 -5.57 3.26
CA MET A 193 -12.86 -6.11 2.17
C MET A 193 -12.46 -5.01 1.20
N SER A 194 -11.27 -5.10 0.62
CA SER A 194 -10.78 -4.19 -0.42
C SER A 194 -10.72 -4.90 -1.78
N ASN A 195 -10.65 -4.12 -2.86
CA ASN A 195 -10.45 -4.63 -4.22
C ASN A 195 -8.98 -5.00 -4.53
N CYS A 196 -8.09 -4.91 -3.53
CA CYS A 196 -6.64 -5.13 -3.62
C CYS A 196 -5.93 -4.36 -4.75
N GLN A 197 -6.51 -3.26 -5.23
CA GLN A 197 -5.81 -2.36 -6.15
C GLN A 197 -4.76 -1.56 -5.38
N VAL A 198 -3.54 -1.45 -5.90
CA VAL A 198 -2.54 -0.56 -5.30
C VAL A 198 -2.97 0.89 -5.47
N THR A 199 -2.89 1.68 -4.40
CA THR A 199 -3.11 3.13 -4.45
C THR A 199 -1.80 3.78 -4.89
N PRO A 200 -1.68 4.31 -6.13
CA PRO A 200 -0.44 4.92 -6.58
C PRO A 200 -0.14 6.19 -5.79
N GLU A 201 1.12 6.37 -5.44
CA GLU A 201 1.61 7.61 -4.88
C GLU A 201 1.53 8.74 -5.93
N PRO A 202 0.79 9.84 -5.66
CA PRO A 202 0.73 10.96 -6.60
C PRO A 202 2.03 11.76 -6.62
N GLU A 203 2.29 12.45 -7.74
CA GLU A 203 3.28 13.52 -7.78
C GLU A 203 2.70 14.79 -7.14
N ILE A 204 3.47 15.48 -6.29
CA ILE A 204 3.08 16.79 -5.77
C ILE A 204 3.50 17.88 -6.76
N ARG A 205 2.60 18.82 -7.04
CA ARG A 205 2.90 20.03 -7.83
C ARG A 205 2.56 21.29 -7.07
N PHE A 206 3.30 22.35 -7.37
CA PHE A 206 2.99 23.70 -6.94
C PHE A 206 2.32 24.47 -8.08
N GLU A 207 1.02 24.75 -7.92
CA GLU A 207 0.20 25.40 -8.93
C GLU A 207 -0.61 26.54 -8.32
N ASN A 208 -0.47 27.75 -8.88
CA ASN A 208 -1.25 28.93 -8.48
C ASN A 208 -1.21 29.22 -6.96
N GLY A 209 -0.02 29.11 -6.34
CA GLY A 209 0.16 29.35 -4.91
C GLY A 209 -0.35 28.23 -4.01
N ARG A 210 -0.54 27.02 -4.56
CA ARG A 210 -1.08 25.87 -3.84
C ARG A 210 -0.36 24.56 -4.16
N CYS A 211 -0.27 23.70 -3.18
CA CYS A 211 0.14 22.31 -3.32
C CYS A 211 -1.04 21.49 -3.84
N VAL A 212 -0.84 20.78 -4.95
CA VAL A 212 -1.86 19.93 -5.59
C VAL A 212 -1.28 18.54 -5.87
N ALA A 213 -2.11 17.51 -5.70
CA ALA A 213 -1.77 16.18 -6.17
C ALA A 213 -1.99 16.10 -7.68
N SER A 214 -1.00 15.60 -8.41
CA SER A 214 -1.10 15.22 -9.80
C SER A 214 -0.99 13.70 -9.91
N GLN A 215 -1.68 13.10 -10.86
CA GLN A 215 -1.63 11.64 -11.03
C GLN A 215 -0.18 11.21 -11.27
N GLY A 216 0.36 10.41 -10.36
CA GLY A 216 1.67 9.79 -10.55
C GLY A 216 1.62 8.88 -11.77
N ARG A 217 2.67 8.91 -12.59
CA ARG A 217 2.83 7.90 -13.64
C ARG A 217 3.12 6.55 -12.98
N LEU A 218 2.20 5.61 -13.16
CA LEU A 218 2.42 4.17 -12.96
C LEU A 218 3.37 3.62 -14.02
#